data_AF-A0A0J7L262-F1
#
_entry.id   AF-A0A0J7L262-F1
#
_cell.length_a   1.000
_cell.length_b   1.000
_cell.length_c   1.000
_cell.angle_alpha   90.00
_cell.angle_beta   90.00
_cell.angle_gamma   90.00
#
_symmetry.space_group_name_H-M   'P 1'
#
loop_
_entity.id
_entity.type
_entity.pdbx_description
1 polymer ?
#
loop_
_entity_poly.entity_id
_entity_poly.type
_entity_poly.pdbx_seq_one_letter_code
_entity_poly.pdbx_strand_id
1 'polypeptide(L)'
;MATLCRYIKQFGKSLMISEPNRNISLSATACLRESEFAILNTTLSNRELIEKKEGKVLTVEAHYVPQKKEHLQLKLECNACSLCATGLDVKHTDVLILSQFLRTDGCMLPRRITGLCDVQQKRITVLVAMAQKAGLMPNIAPKRSKMDPKRRRDWKKFNTYFDEDTIKYRYRN
;
A
#
# COMPACT_ATOMS: atom_id res chain seq x y z
N MET A 1 2.10 -11.99 46.98
CA MET A 1 0.99 -12.25 46.04
C MET A 1 0.42 -10.97 45.39
N ALA A 2 1.23 -9.93 45.14
CA ALA A 2 0.74 -8.65 44.55
C ALA A 2 1.58 -8.14 43.36
N THR A 3 2.70 -8.80 43.05
CA THR A 3 3.64 -8.40 42.01
C THR A 3 3.32 -9.02 40.64
N LEU A 4 2.70 -10.20 40.61
CA LEU A 4 2.27 -10.87 39.37
C LEU A 4 1.07 -10.16 38.69
N CYS A 5 0.14 -9.60 39.46
CA CYS A 5 -1.07 -8.97 38.91
C CYS A 5 -0.83 -7.61 38.22
N ARG A 6 0.29 -6.93 38.49
CA ARG A 6 0.65 -5.68 37.76
C ARG A 6 1.25 -5.97 36.39
N TYR A 7 1.98 -7.08 36.26
CA TYR A 7 2.60 -7.47 34.99
C TYR A 7 1.55 -7.81 33.92
N ILE A 8 0.47 -8.51 34.30
CA ILE A 8 -0.59 -8.91 33.37
C ILE A 8 -1.38 -7.70 32.82
N LYS A 9 -1.55 -6.62 33.61
CA LYS A 9 -2.24 -5.40 33.15
C LYS A 9 -1.42 -4.55 32.16
N GLN A 10 -0.10 -4.74 32.10
CA GLN A 10 0.78 -3.97 31.22
C GLN A 10 0.88 -4.60 29.82
N PHE A 11 0.76 -5.93 29.71
CA PHE A 11 0.72 -6.64 28.42
C PHE A 11 -0.61 -6.46 27.66
N GLY A 12 -1.71 -6.15 28.34
CA GLY A 12 -3.02 -5.97 27.70
C GLY A 12 -3.14 -4.74 26.80
N LYS A 13 -2.21 -3.77 26.87
CA LYS A 13 -2.25 -2.52 26.07
C LYS A 13 -1.34 -2.51 24.85
N SER A 14 -0.47 -3.50 24.68
CA SER A 14 0.45 -3.59 23.54
C SER A 14 0.00 -4.54 22.43
N LEU A 15 -1.10 -5.28 22.63
CA LEU A 15 -1.69 -6.13 21.59
C LEU A 15 -2.64 -5.30 20.72
N MET A 16 -2.07 -4.40 19.90
CA MET A 16 -2.75 -3.95 18.70
C MET A 16 -2.82 -5.16 17.77
N ILE A 17 -3.91 -5.93 17.87
CA ILE A 17 -4.28 -6.94 16.91
C ILE A 17 -4.47 -6.19 15.60
N SER A 18 -3.48 -6.29 14.70
CA SER A 18 -3.61 -5.78 13.35
C SER A 18 -4.72 -6.60 12.71
N GLU A 19 -5.89 -6.01 12.48
CA GLU A 19 -6.93 -6.64 11.66
C GLU A 19 -6.31 -6.91 10.29
N PRO A 20 -6.02 -8.19 9.95
CA PRO A 20 -5.45 -8.52 8.68
C PRO A 20 -6.63 -8.78 7.75
N ASN A 21 -6.74 -7.99 6.69
CA ASN A 21 -7.04 -8.40 5.32
C ASN A 21 -7.53 -7.18 4.55
N ARG A 22 -6.62 -6.45 3.90
CA ARG A 22 -7.03 -5.51 2.86
C ARG A 22 -7.51 -6.30 1.67
N ASN A 23 -8.83 -6.38 1.51
CA ASN A 23 -9.43 -6.90 0.28
C ASN A 23 -9.29 -5.86 -0.84
N ILE A 24 -9.22 -6.35 -2.08
CA ILE A 24 -9.17 -5.51 -3.27
C ILE A 24 -10.46 -4.68 -3.29
N SER A 25 -10.32 -3.38 -3.55
CA SER A 25 -11.45 -2.47 -3.69
C SER A 25 -11.98 -2.54 -5.12
N LEU A 26 -13.29 -2.59 -5.26
CA LEU A 26 -13.97 -2.44 -6.55
C LEU A 26 -13.90 -1.02 -7.13
N SER A 27 -13.34 -0.06 -6.37
CA SER A 27 -13.24 1.33 -6.83
C SER A 27 -11.85 1.66 -7.37
N ALA A 28 -11.82 2.36 -8.51
CA ALA A 28 -10.61 2.87 -9.17
C ALA A 28 -9.78 3.83 -8.30
N THR A 29 -10.35 4.37 -7.22
CA THR A 29 -9.76 5.45 -6.39
C THR A 29 -9.45 4.99 -4.96
N ALA A 30 -8.98 3.76 -4.80
CA ALA A 30 -8.63 3.17 -3.50
C ALA A 30 -7.13 3.31 -3.12
N CYS A 31 -6.42 4.26 -3.73
CA CYS A 31 -5.20 4.75 -3.11
C CYS A 31 -5.60 5.48 -1.83
N LEU A 32 -4.99 5.14 -0.69
CA LEU A 32 -5.10 5.97 0.50
C LEU A 32 -4.55 7.34 0.13
N ARG A 33 -5.42 8.29 -0.19
CA ARG A 33 -5.03 9.69 -0.25
C ARG A 33 -4.88 10.11 1.20
N GLU A 34 -3.63 10.10 1.68
CA GLU A 34 -3.28 10.94 2.82
C GLU A 34 -3.68 12.35 2.42
N SER A 35 -4.50 12.99 3.25
CA SER A 35 -4.73 14.41 3.18
C SER A 35 -3.37 15.13 3.16
N GLU A 36 -3.29 16.25 2.47
CA GLU A 36 -2.06 16.97 2.10
C GLU A 36 -1.26 17.47 3.30
N PHE A 37 -0.67 16.60 4.10
CA PHE A 37 0.26 16.97 5.17
C PHE A 37 1.40 15.98 5.20
N ALA A 38 2.54 16.46 4.71
CA ALA A 38 3.75 15.68 4.54
C ALA A 38 4.37 15.34 5.90
N ILE A 39 4.20 14.12 6.41
CA ILE A 39 5.09 13.53 7.41
C ILE A 39 5.19 12.01 7.21
N LEU A 40 6.44 11.52 7.25
CA LEU A 40 6.88 10.13 7.37
C LEU A 40 5.89 9.25 8.14
N ASN A 41 5.22 8.29 7.50
CA ASN A 41 4.47 7.30 8.27
C ASN A 41 4.57 5.86 7.77
N THR A 42 5.14 5.06 8.67
CA THR A 42 5.15 3.61 8.67
C THR A 42 3.70 3.13 8.82
N THR A 43 3.25 2.34 7.84
CA THR A 43 1.93 1.74 7.76
C THR A 43 1.49 1.05 9.06
N LEU A 44 0.54 1.68 9.75
CA LEU A 44 -0.36 1.08 10.72
C LEU A 44 -1.71 1.75 10.53
N SER A 45 -2.67 1.00 9.97
CA SER A 45 -4.12 1.15 10.18
C SER A 45 -4.64 2.58 10.30
N ASN A 46 -5.21 3.18 9.24
CA ASN A 46 -6.19 4.27 9.33
C ASN A 46 -5.85 5.40 10.32
N ARG A 47 -4.58 5.75 10.47
CA ARG A 47 -4.11 6.73 11.44
C ARG A 47 -3.39 7.83 10.69
N GLU A 48 -3.87 9.05 10.84
CA GLU A 48 -3.21 10.24 10.37
C GLU A 48 -2.47 10.87 11.56
N LEU A 49 -1.18 11.21 11.36
CA LEU A 49 -0.43 12.00 12.34
C LEU A 49 -0.58 13.48 12.01
N ILE A 50 -1.05 14.25 12.97
CA ILE A 50 -1.20 15.69 12.87
C ILE A 50 -0.12 16.33 13.74
N GLU A 51 0.77 17.09 13.11
CA GLU A 51 1.77 17.90 13.80
C GLU A 51 1.28 19.33 13.93
N LYS A 52 1.10 19.80 15.17
CA LYS A 52 0.78 21.20 15.50
C LYS A 52 2.02 21.85 16.12
N LYS A 53 2.47 22.98 15.55
CA LYS A 53 3.59 23.77 16.09
C LYS A 53 3.06 25.06 16.67
N GLU A 54 3.10 25.19 17.99
CA GLU A 54 2.75 26.41 18.70
C GLU A 54 4.01 26.96 19.37
N GLY A 55 4.65 27.92 18.71
CA GLY A 55 5.91 28.51 19.15
C GLY A 55 7.05 27.49 19.23
N LYS A 56 7.51 27.17 20.45
CA LYS A 56 8.57 26.18 20.72
C LYS A 56 8.04 24.77 21.02
N VAL A 57 6.73 24.59 21.16
CA VAL A 57 6.13 23.29 21.50
C VAL A 57 5.60 22.60 20.24
N LEU A 58 5.97 21.33 20.08
CA LEU A 58 5.51 20.45 19.00
C LEU A 58 4.55 19.42 19.58
N THR A 59 3.26 19.53 19.25
CA THR A 59 2.24 18.58 19.67
C THR A 59 1.96 17.62 18.50
N VAL A 60 2.21 16.33 18.72
CA VAL A 60 1.98 15.28 17.73
C VAL A 60 0.77 14.45 18.17
N GLU A 61 -0.33 14.56 17.44
CA GLU A 61 -1.58 13.84 17.71
C GLU A 61 -1.81 12.76 16.65
N ALA A 62 -2.25 11.57 17.07
CA ALA A 62 -2.66 10.51 16.16
C ALA A 62 -4.18 10.44 16.09
N HIS A 63 -4.76 10.71 14.92
CA HIS A 63 -6.20 10.67 14.71
C HIS A 63 -6.60 9.43 13.90
N TYR A 64 -7.63 8.70 14.34
CA TYR A 64 -8.16 7.56 13.60
C TYR A 64 -9.13 8.04 12.51
N VAL A 65 -8.83 7.75 11.25
CA VAL A 65 -9.64 8.13 10.10
C VAL A 65 -10.33 6.88 9.53
N PRO A 66 -11.67 6.77 9.62
CA PRO A 66 -12.38 5.61 9.11
C PRO A 66 -12.21 5.49 7.59
N GLN A 67 -12.13 4.26 7.07
CA GLN A 67 -12.02 4.06 5.62
C GLN A 67 -13.35 4.38 4.96
N LYS A 68 -13.38 5.42 4.12
CA LYS A 68 -14.59 5.89 3.44
C LYS A 68 -15.26 4.86 2.51
N LYS A 69 -14.58 3.76 2.16
CA LYS A 69 -14.99 2.81 1.10
C LYS A 69 -14.97 1.34 1.53
N GLU A 70 -15.14 1.07 2.82
CA GLU A 70 -15.19 -0.31 3.34
C GLU A 70 -16.25 -1.16 2.62
N HIS A 71 -17.40 -0.57 2.25
CA HIS A 71 -18.48 -1.26 1.54
C HIS A 71 -18.13 -1.73 0.10
N LEU A 72 -17.06 -1.21 -0.51
CA LEU A 72 -16.64 -1.58 -1.88
C LEU A 72 -15.54 -2.64 -1.88
N GLN A 73 -15.19 -3.19 -0.72
CA GLN A 73 -14.23 -4.28 -0.61
C GLN A 73 -14.86 -5.59 -1.09
N LEU A 74 -14.08 -6.36 -1.86
CA LEU A 74 -14.51 -7.69 -2.30
C LEU A 74 -14.80 -8.59 -1.10
N LYS A 75 -15.95 -9.27 -1.13
CA LYS A 75 -16.25 -10.38 -0.22
C LYS A 75 -15.64 -11.64 -0.82
N LEU A 76 -14.75 -12.27 -0.06
CA LEU A 76 -14.06 -13.48 -0.48
C LEU A 76 -14.75 -14.67 0.18
N GLU A 77 -15.30 -15.57 -0.62
CA GLU A 77 -15.93 -16.82 -0.15
C GLU A 77 -14.89 -17.94 0.07
N CYS A 78 -13.65 -17.73 -0.37
CA CYS A 78 -12.56 -18.71 -0.35
C CYS A 78 -11.39 -18.22 0.50
N ASN A 79 -10.71 -19.14 1.20
CA ASN A 79 -9.50 -18.88 2.00
C ASN A 79 -8.23 -18.55 1.16
N ALA A 80 -8.39 -18.29 -0.14
CA ALA A 80 -7.30 -17.96 -1.04
C ALA A 80 -6.97 -16.45 -0.98
N CYS A 81 -5.82 -16.07 -1.52
CA CYS A 81 -5.45 -14.66 -1.61
C CYS A 81 -6.45 -13.88 -2.47
N SER A 82 -6.61 -12.57 -2.22
CA SER A 82 -7.59 -11.73 -2.92
C SER A 82 -7.47 -11.77 -4.46
N LEU A 83 -6.25 -11.84 -5.00
CA LEU A 83 -6.02 -12.03 -6.44
C LEU A 83 -6.25 -13.47 -6.93
N CYS A 84 -5.90 -14.44 -6.09
CA CYS A 84 -6.03 -15.86 -6.41
C CYS A 84 -7.51 -16.24 -6.50
N ALA A 85 -8.32 -15.75 -5.56
CA ALA A 85 -9.75 -16.01 -5.48
C ALA A 85 -10.54 -15.34 -6.60
N THR A 86 -10.06 -14.21 -7.12
CA THR A 86 -10.70 -13.49 -8.22
C THR A 86 -10.29 -14.01 -9.61
N GLY A 87 -9.20 -14.77 -9.70
CA GLY A 87 -8.70 -15.31 -10.97
C GLY A 87 -8.29 -14.24 -11.99
N LEU A 88 -8.05 -13.01 -11.55
CA LEU A 88 -7.71 -11.89 -12.43
C LEU A 88 -6.29 -12.03 -12.99
N ASP A 89 -6.15 -11.94 -14.30
CA ASP A 89 -4.84 -11.78 -14.94
C ASP A 89 -4.45 -10.30 -14.98
N VAL A 90 -3.64 -9.89 -14.01
CA VAL A 90 -3.22 -8.49 -13.84
C VAL A 90 -2.01 -8.19 -14.70
N LYS A 91 -2.13 -7.13 -15.51
CA LYS A 91 -1.07 -6.57 -16.35
C LYS A 91 -0.41 -5.36 -15.71
N HIS A 92 0.76 -4.96 -16.23
CA HIS A 92 1.44 -3.76 -15.73
C HIS A 92 0.71 -2.46 -16.14
N THR A 93 -0.18 -2.55 -17.12
CA THR A 93 -1.07 -1.47 -17.56
C THR A 93 -2.22 -1.19 -16.60
N ASP A 94 -2.56 -2.14 -15.72
CA ASP A 94 -3.74 -2.08 -14.85
C ASP A 94 -3.48 -1.24 -13.60
N VAL A 95 -3.18 0.05 -13.82
CA VAL A 95 -2.78 1.02 -12.80
C VAL A 95 -3.80 1.11 -11.65
N LEU A 96 -5.09 0.93 -11.95
CA LEU A 96 -6.17 1.00 -10.97
C LEU A 96 -6.10 -0.13 -9.95
N ILE A 97 -5.71 -1.33 -10.36
CA ILE A 97 -5.53 -2.48 -9.48
C ILE A 97 -4.19 -2.35 -8.74
N LEU A 98 -3.12 -2.03 -9.46
CA LEU A 98 -1.77 -1.91 -8.89
C LEU A 98 -1.69 -0.82 -7.81
N SER A 99 -2.37 0.31 -8.01
CA SER A 99 -2.38 1.44 -7.05
C SER A 99 -2.92 1.08 -5.67
N GLN A 100 -3.76 0.04 -5.56
CA GLN A 100 -4.34 -0.40 -4.28
C GLN A 100 -3.29 -1.05 -3.36
N PHE A 101 -2.23 -1.60 -3.94
CA PHE A 101 -1.13 -2.25 -3.22
C PHE A 101 0.02 -1.29 -2.88
N LEU A 102 -0.13 0.01 -3.20
CA LEU A 102 0.88 1.04 -2.96
C LEU A 102 0.50 1.96 -1.81
N ARG A 103 1.53 2.59 -1.24
CA ARG A 103 1.40 3.80 -0.42
C ARG A 103 1.32 5.04 -1.32
N THR A 104 0.98 6.18 -0.74
CA THR A 104 1.07 7.52 -1.35
C THR A 104 2.43 7.81 -1.99
N ASP A 105 3.52 7.33 -1.38
CA ASP A 105 4.89 7.50 -1.89
C ASP A 105 5.26 6.60 -3.09
N GLY A 106 4.38 5.67 -3.47
CA GLY A 106 4.63 4.70 -4.54
C GLY A 106 5.44 3.48 -4.10
N CYS A 107 5.74 3.38 -2.80
CA CYS A 107 6.30 2.17 -2.21
C CYS A 107 5.25 1.06 -2.08
N MET A 108 5.65 -0.18 -2.33
CA MET A 108 4.83 -1.37 -2.13
C MET A 108 4.46 -1.55 -0.65
N LEU A 109 3.19 -1.89 -0.39
CA LEU A 109 2.74 -2.28 0.94
C LEU A 109 3.32 -3.65 1.34
N PRO A 110 3.63 -3.87 2.63
CA PRO A 110 4.16 -5.14 3.11
C PRO A 110 3.10 -6.25 3.06
N ARG A 111 3.56 -7.49 2.83
CA ARG A 111 2.70 -8.68 2.68
C ARG A 111 1.71 -8.88 3.84
N ARG A 112 2.13 -8.61 5.08
CA ARG A 112 1.29 -8.72 6.28
C ARG A 112 0.04 -7.82 6.24
N ILE A 113 0.07 -6.76 5.42
CA ILE A 113 -1.04 -5.82 5.25
C ILE A 113 -1.83 -6.16 3.98
N THR A 114 -1.16 -6.50 2.88
CA THR A 114 -1.83 -6.82 1.60
C THR A 114 -2.56 -8.16 1.63
N GLY A 115 -2.17 -9.10 2.50
CA GLY A 115 -2.82 -10.42 2.60
C GLY A 115 -2.56 -11.34 1.39
N LEU A 116 -1.58 -11.01 0.55
CA LEU A 116 -1.29 -11.78 -0.66
C LEU A 116 -0.40 -13.01 -0.39
N CYS A 117 -0.51 -14.01 -1.27
CA CYS A 117 0.46 -15.10 -1.36
C CYS A 117 1.85 -14.56 -1.70
N ASP A 118 2.91 -15.26 -1.29
CA ASP A 118 4.30 -14.82 -1.53
C ASP A 118 4.60 -14.65 -3.02
N VAL A 119 4.13 -15.59 -3.84
CA VAL A 119 4.28 -15.54 -5.31
C VAL A 119 3.58 -14.31 -5.90
N GLN A 120 2.34 -14.05 -5.48
CA GLN A 120 1.56 -12.91 -5.98
C GLN A 120 2.15 -11.57 -5.51
N GLN A 121 2.62 -11.49 -4.27
CA GLN A 121 3.31 -10.29 -3.77
C GLN A 121 4.55 -9.98 -4.62
N LYS A 122 5.37 -10.99 -4.93
CA LYS A 122 6.55 -10.83 -5.80
C LYS A 122 6.15 -10.44 -7.23
N ARG A 123 5.12 -11.06 -7.80
CA ARG A 123 4.58 -10.73 -9.14
C ARG A 123 4.14 -9.26 -9.21
N ILE A 124 3.30 -8.81 -8.28
CA ILE A 124 2.83 -7.41 -8.24
C ILE A 124 3.99 -6.44 -8.04
N THR A 125 4.97 -6.78 -7.20
CA THR A 125 6.15 -5.92 -7.00
C THR A 125 6.87 -5.65 -8.32
N VAL A 126 6.98 -6.67 -9.18
CA VAL A 126 7.57 -6.53 -10.52
C VAL A 126 6.65 -5.72 -11.45
N LEU A 127 5.35 -6.00 -11.46
CA LEU A 127 4.37 -5.26 -12.29
C LEU A 127 4.34 -3.77 -11.94
N VAL A 128 4.36 -3.42 -10.66
CA VAL A 128 4.45 -2.04 -10.19
C VAL A 128 5.74 -1.39 -10.67
N ALA A 129 6.87 -2.08 -10.54
CA ALA A 129 8.15 -1.54 -11.00
C ALA A 129 8.16 -1.29 -12.52
N MET A 130 7.54 -2.18 -13.31
CA MET A 130 7.33 -2.01 -14.74
C MET A 130 6.44 -0.78 -15.01
N ALA A 131 5.28 -0.67 -14.36
CA ALA A 131 4.34 0.43 -14.53
C ALA A 131 4.97 1.80 -14.19
N GLN A 132 5.73 1.88 -13.10
CA GLN A 132 6.43 3.10 -12.68
C GLN A 132 7.52 3.52 -13.68
N LYS A 133 8.31 2.54 -14.19
CA LYS A 133 9.34 2.79 -15.19
C LYS A 133 8.74 3.22 -16.53
N ALA A 134 7.65 2.57 -16.96
CA ALA A 134 6.87 2.94 -18.13
C ALA A 134 6.20 4.33 -18.01
N GLY A 135 6.10 4.87 -16.78
CA GLY A 135 5.54 6.20 -16.53
C GLY A 135 4.00 6.22 -16.42
N LEU A 136 3.37 5.08 -16.17
CA LEU A 136 1.92 4.95 -16.07
C LEU A 136 1.34 5.48 -14.74
N MET A 137 2.19 5.68 -13.72
CA MET A 137 1.77 6.04 -12.35
C MET A 137 2.44 7.32 -11.83
N PRO A 138 2.30 8.49 -12.49
CA PRO A 138 2.97 9.72 -12.07
C PRO A 138 2.46 10.27 -10.73
N ASN A 139 1.16 10.10 -10.45
CA ASN A 139 0.50 10.67 -9.27
C ASN A 139 0.98 10.08 -7.94
N ILE A 140 1.49 8.84 -7.96
CA ILE A 140 1.90 8.09 -6.76
C ILE A 140 3.44 8.10 -6.64
N ALA A 141 4.14 8.83 -7.51
CA ALA A 141 5.59 8.87 -7.46
C ALA A 141 6.06 9.82 -6.34
N PRO A 142 7.19 9.53 -5.67
CA PRO A 142 7.67 10.39 -4.59
C PRO A 142 8.02 11.77 -5.16
N LYS A 143 7.85 12.84 -4.36
CA LYS A 143 8.05 14.24 -4.82
C LYS A 143 9.39 14.48 -5.53
N ARG A 144 10.45 13.77 -5.13
CA ARG A 144 11.80 13.87 -5.72
C ARG A 144 11.93 13.24 -7.11
N SER A 145 11.00 12.38 -7.54
CA SER A 145 11.04 11.66 -8.82
C SER A 145 10.76 12.53 -10.05
N LYS A 146 10.48 13.82 -9.86
CA LYS A 146 10.06 14.80 -10.88
C LYS A 146 8.70 14.50 -11.54
N MET A 147 8.02 13.40 -11.14
CA MET A 147 6.70 12.89 -11.57
C MET A 147 6.53 12.69 -13.09
N ASP A 148 6.84 13.72 -13.87
CA ASP A 148 6.86 13.74 -15.33
C ASP A 148 7.98 12.86 -15.89
N PRO A 149 7.67 11.84 -16.72
CA PRO A 149 8.67 10.99 -17.35
C PRO A 149 9.73 11.76 -18.15
N LYS A 150 9.30 12.80 -18.89
CA LYS A 150 10.19 13.62 -19.75
C LYS A 150 11.26 14.39 -18.96
N ARG A 151 11.04 14.65 -17.68
CA ARG A 151 11.99 15.41 -16.82
C ARG A 151 13.03 14.51 -16.14
N ARG A 152 12.93 13.19 -16.32
CA ARG A 152 13.87 12.22 -15.75
C ARG A 152 15.24 12.32 -16.41
N ARG A 153 16.28 11.88 -15.70
CA ARG A 153 17.67 11.92 -16.16
C ARG A 153 17.95 10.77 -17.14
N ASP A 154 18.88 10.99 -18.06
CA ASP A 154 19.47 9.98 -18.94
C ASP A 154 18.41 9.26 -19.80
N TRP A 155 18.53 7.95 -19.94
CA TRP A 155 17.65 7.10 -20.74
C TRP A 155 16.24 6.96 -20.16
N LYS A 156 16.02 7.31 -18.89
CA LYS A 156 14.71 7.19 -18.22
C LYS A 156 13.66 8.19 -18.73
N LYS A 157 14.07 9.16 -19.55
CA LYS A 157 13.18 10.12 -20.21
C LYS A 157 12.46 9.54 -21.42
N PHE A 158 12.99 8.45 -21.98
CA PHE A 158 12.41 7.79 -23.15
C PHE A 158 11.34 6.79 -22.73
N ASN A 159 10.37 6.58 -23.62
CA ASN A 159 9.31 5.60 -23.40
C ASN A 159 9.92 4.20 -23.29
N THR A 160 9.55 3.47 -22.24
CA THR A 160 9.98 2.10 -22.00
C THR A 160 8.74 1.23 -21.91
N TYR A 161 8.73 0.12 -22.66
CA TYR A 161 7.65 -0.86 -22.68
C TYR A 161 8.15 -2.16 -22.07
N PHE A 162 7.23 -2.94 -21.49
CA PHE A 162 7.55 -4.21 -20.83
C PHE A 162 6.57 -5.28 -21.28
N ASP A 163 7.07 -6.51 -21.40
CA ASP A 163 6.25 -7.69 -21.63
C ASP A 163 6.11 -8.47 -20.31
N GLU A 164 4.89 -8.79 -19.92
CA GLU A 164 4.62 -9.53 -18.67
C GLU A 164 5.16 -10.96 -18.70
N ASP A 165 5.37 -11.52 -19.88
CA ASP A 165 5.91 -12.88 -20.04
C ASP A 165 7.35 -13.03 -19.53
N THR A 166 8.06 -11.90 -19.38
CA THR A 166 9.42 -11.86 -18.81
C THR A 166 9.43 -12.11 -17.29
N ILE A 167 8.27 -12.07 -16.63
CA ILE A 167 8.17 -12.22 -15.18
C ILE A 167 8.38 -13.69 -14.79
N LYS A 168 9.38 -13.94 -13.94
CA LYS A 168 9.70 -15.27 -13.42
C LYS A 168 8.66 -15.81 -12.43
N TYR A 169 8.04 -14.90 -11.66
CA TYR A 169 7.08 -15.25 -10.61
C TYR A 169 5.68 -15.44 -11.19
N ARG A 170 5.44 -16.61 -11.79
CA ARG A 170 4.13 -17.02 -12.27
C ARG A 170 3.54 -18.08 -11.36
N TYR A 171 2.21 -18.07 -11.25
CA TYR A 171 1.49 -19.24 -10.76
C TYR A 171 1.62 -20.32 -11.83
N ARG A 172 2.04 -21.53 -11.47
CA ARG A 172 1.98 -22.66 -12.41
C ARG A 172 0.50 -22.93 -12.65
N ASN A 173 0.05 -22.65 -13.87
CA ASN A 173 -1.10 -23.34 -14.44
C ASN A 173 -0.61 -24.67 -14.98
#